data_AF-A0A7W4UI35-F1
#
_entry.id   AF-A0A7W4UI35-F1
#
_cell.length_a   1.000
_cell.length_b   1.000
_cell.length_c   1.000
_cell.angle_alpha   90.00
_cell.angle_beta   90.00
_cell.angle_gamma   90.00
#
_symmetry.space_group_name_H-M   'P 1'
#
loop_
_entity.id
_entity.type
_entity.pdbx_description
1 polymer ?
#
loop_
_entity_poly.entity_id
_entity_poly.type
_entity_poly.pdbx_seq_one_letter_code
_entity_poly.pdbx_strand_id
1 'polypeptide(L)'
;MSAAKKSQTMKPSTAAQKLDVYLPATPPEFRERAEISREELTELQKNPPQWLVDLHRDGPHPRNVVAARLRVSISGLARGGVTEALTSAQITELIENPPSWLPRERAVQAEVRREEQRLRERQQGIGERPDGARTELDVDADNPA
;
A
#
# COMPACT_ATOMS: atom_id res chain seq x y z
N MET A 1 -6.61 28.65 -23.80
CA MET A 1 -6.80 27.36 -24.49
C MET A 1 -6.01 26.31 -23.72
N SER A 2 -6.66 25.58 -22.82
CA SER A 2 -5.96 24.55 -22.03
C SER A 2 -5.56 23.39 -22.93
N ALA A 3 -4.26 23.10 -22.99
CA ALA A 3 -3.71 21.96 -23.69
C ALA A 3 -4.42 20.67 -23.22
N ALA A 4 -4.88 19.86 -24.18
CA ALA A 4 -5.46 18.55 -23.90
C ALA A 4 -4.46 17.76 -23.04
N LYS A 5 -4.83 17.48 -21.77
CA LYS A 5 -4.01 16.63 -20.90
C LYS A 5 -3.89 15.29 -21.60
N LYS A 6 -2.66 14.92 -21.96
CA LYS A 6 -2.32 13.59 -22.49
C LYS A 6 -2.82 12.56 -21.47
N SER A 7 -3.84 11.78 -21.85
CA SER A 7 -4.40 10.73 -21.00
C SER A 7 -3.28 9.76 -20.64
N GLN A 8 -2.94 9.67 -19.35
CA GLN A 8 -1.91 8.73 -18.90
C GLN A 8 -2.52 7.33 -18.93
N THR A 9 -2.08 6.53 -19.89
CA THR A 9 -2.46 5.14 -20.03
C THR A 9 -1.44 4.22 -19.38
N MET A 10 -1.87 3.02 -18.98
CA MET A 10 -1.00 1.98 -18.42
C MET A 10 -1.40 0.60 -18.93
N LYS A 11 -0.46 -0.34 -18.87
CA LYS A 11 -0.71 -1.74 -19.27
C LYS A 11 -1.68 -2.43 -18.30
N PRO A 12 -2.43 -3.46 -18.74
CA PRO A 12 -3.30 -4.25 -17.87
C PRO A 12 -2.59 -4.83 -16.65
N SER A 13 -1.32 -5.21 -16.77
CA SER A 13 -0.52 -5.69 -15.64
C SER A 13 -0.36 -4.63 -14.54
N THR A 14 -0.10 -3.38 -14.92
CA THR A 14 -0.02 -2.26 -13.97
C THR A 14 -1.38 -1.92 -13.39
N ALA A 15 -2.45 -1.98 -14.19
CA ALA A 15 -3.81 -1.75 -13.70
C ALA A 15 -4.24 -2.83 -12.70
N ALA A 16 -4.00 -4.11 -13.00
CA ALA A 16 -4.27 -5.22 -12.08
C ALA A 16 -3.52 -5.07 -10.75
N GLN A 17 -2.25 -4.66 -10.80
CA GLN A 17 -1.47 -4.38 -9.59
C GLN A 17 -2.07 -3.25 -8.75
N LYS A 18 -2.58 -2.18 -9.38
CA LYS A 18 -3.26 -1.08 -8.68
C LYS A 18 -4.66 -1.42 -8.18
N LEU A 19 -5.28 -2.43 -8.77
CA LEU A 19 -6.56 -3.01 -8.33
C LEU A 19 -6.36 -4.13 -7.30
N ASP A 20 -5.12 -4.47 -6.94
CA ASP A 20 -4.80 -5.56 -6.02
C ASP A 20 -5.41 -6.92 -6.44
N VAL A 21 -5.44 -7.19 -7.76
CA VAL A 21 -5.93 -8.46 -8.32
C VAL A 21 -4.86 -9.24 -9.08
N TYR A 22 -5.01 -10.57 -9.11
CA TYR A 22 -4.13 -11.45 -9.87
C TYR A 22 -4.52 -11.45 -11.35
N LEU A 23 -3.68 -10.81 -12.19
CA LEU A 23 -3.93 -10.63 -13.63
C LEU A 23 -4.36 -11.91 -14.37
N PRO A 24 -3.73 -13.09 -14.19
CA PRO A 24 -4.14 -14.29 -14.92
C PRO A 24 -5.58 -14.75 -14.64
N ALA A 25 -6.15 -14.39 -13.49
CA ALA A 25 -7.53 -14.71 -13.13
C ALA A 25 -8.56 -13.66 -13.58
N THR A 26 -8.10 -12.53 -14.16
CA THR A 26 -9.00 -11.51 -14.72
C THR A 26 -9.57 -11.95 -16.08
N PRO A 27 -10.74 -11.43 -16.49
CA PRO A 27 -11.36 -11.77 -17.77
C PRO A 27 -10.47 -11.42 -18.98
N PRO A 28 -10.56 -12.17 -20.10
CA PRO A 28 -9.82 -11.87 -21.33
C PRO A 28 -10.00 -10.42 -21.80
N GLU A 29 -11.20 -9.86 -21.67
CA GLU A 29 -11.56 -8.50 -22.09
C GLU A 29 -10.82 -7.42 -21.30
N PHE A 30 -10.26 -7.76 -20.14
CA PHE A 30 -9.37 -6.91 -19.36
C PHE A 30 -7.89 -7.19 -19.69
N ARG A 31 -7.51 -8.48 -19.78
CA ARG A 31 -6.12 -8.90 -20.03
C ARG A 31 -5.60 -8.51 -21.41
N GLU A 32 -6.47 -8.57 -22.42
CA GLU A 32 -6.12 -8.35 -23.83
C GLU A 32 -6.16 -6.87 -24.23
N ARG A 33 -6.58 -5.97 -23.35
CA ARG A 33 -6.55 -4.53 -23.64
C ARG A 33 -5.10 -4.08 -23.84
N ALA A 34 -4.87 -3.31 -24.90
CA ALA A 34 -3.56 -2.72 -25.13
C ALA A 34 -3.18 -1.72 -24.01
N GLU A 35 -4.15 -0.89 -23.62
CA GLU A 35 -3.97 0.21 -22.67
C GLU A 35 -5.23 0.42 -21.83
N ILE A 36 -5.04 0.89 -20.59
CA ILE A 36 -6.09 1.28 -19.66
C ILE A 36 -5.78 2.69 -19.18
N SER A 37 -6.72 3.62 -19.35
CA SER A 37 -6.58 5.00 -18.88
C SER A 37 -6.69 5.10 -17.36
N ARG A 38 -6.17 6.19 -16.79
CA ARG A 38 -6.31 6.47 -15.35
C ARG A 38 -7.78 6.69 -14.96
N GLU A 39 -8.56 7.28 -15.86
CA GLU A 39 -9.99 7.48 -15.70
C GLU A 39 -10.73 6.13 -15.61
N GLU A 40 -10.47 5.20 -16.53
CA GLU A 40 -11.04 3.85 -16.47
C GLU A 40 -10.63 3.08 -15.21
N LEU A 41 -9.36 3.16 -14.80
CA LEU A 41 -8.92 2.55 -13.54
C LEU A 41 -9.71 3.11 -12.35
N THR A 42 -9.91 4.42 -12.33
CA THR A 42 -10.69 5.09 -11.27
C THR A 42 -12.14 4.63 -11.30
N GLU A 43 -12.72 4.45 -12.49
CA GLU A 43 -14.08 3.96 -12.65
C GLU A 43 -14.23 2.52 -12.15
N LEU A 44 -13.28 1.62 -12.48
CA LEU A 44 -13.25 0.25 -11.97
C LEU A 44 -13.11 0.20 -10.44
N GLN A 45 -12.43 1.17 -9.83
CA GLN A 45 -12.33 1.27 -8.37
C GLN A 45 -13.62 1.79 -7.72
N LYS A 46 -14.31 2.73 -8.37
CA LYS A 46 -15.55 3.33 -7.85
C LYS A 46 -16.76 2.44 -8.04
N ASN A 47 -16.88 1.84 -9.22
CA ASN A 47 -17.98 1.00 -9.65
C ASN A 47 -17.42 -0.37 -10.06
N PRO A 48 -16.96 -1.19 -9.08
CA PRO A 48 -16.32 -2.45 -9.38
C PRO A 48 -17.34 -3.41 -10.02
N PRO A 49 -17.03 -3.95 -11.21
CA PRO A 49 -17.89 -4.97 -11.83
C PRO A 49 -17.86 -6.27 -11.03
N GLN A 50 -18.86 -7.14 -11.24
CA GLN A 50 -19.03 -8.37 -10.46
C GLN A 50 -17.78 -9.25 -10.42
N TRP A 51 -17.09 -9.43 -11.56
CA TRP A 51 -15.86 -10.22 -11.61
C TRP A 51 -14.74 -9.65 -10.71
N LEU A 52 -14.66 -8.33 -10.55
CA LEU A 52 -13.66 -7.68 -9.69
C LEU A 52 -14.01 -7.90 -8.22
N VAL A 53 -15.30 -7.78 -7.88
CA VAL A 53 -15.82 -8.07 -6.53
C VAL A 53 -15.54 -9.54 -6.16
N ASP A 54 -15.81 -10.48 -7.05
CA ASP A 54 -15.58 -11.90 -6.80
C ASP A 54 -14.08 -12.22 -6.63
N LEU A 55 -13.20 -11.57 -7.42
CA LEU A 55 -11.75 -11.73 -7.26
C LEU A 55 -11.26 -11.18 -5.93
N HIS A 56 -11.77 -10.05 -5.45
CA HIS A 56 -11.41 -9.51 -4.13
C HIS A 56 -11.94 -10.37 -2.99
N ARG A 57 -13.12 -10.98 -3.16
CA ARG A 57 -13.73 -11.83 -2.13
C ARG A 57 -13.03 -13.18 -2.02
N ASP A 58 -12.94 -13.91 -3.12
CA ASP A 58 -12.57 -15.34 -3.13
C ASP A 58 -11.42 -15.70 -4.07
N GLY A 59 -11.14 -14.81 -5.04
CA GLY A 59 -10.18 -15.08 -6.10
C GLY A 59 -8.75 -15.32 -5.60
N PRO A 60 -7.88 -15.80 -6.49
CA PRO A 60 -6.45 -15.86 -6.21
C PRO A 60 -5.93 -14.44 -5.93
N HIS A 61 -5.49 -14.22 -4.70
CA HIS A 61 -4.97 -12.95 -4.24
C HIS A 61 -3.50 -12.81 -4.64
N PRO A 62 -3.08 -11.66 -5.16
CA PRO A 62 -1.67 -11.42 -5.43
C PRO A 62 -0.87 -11.39 -4.12
N ARG A 63 0.45 -11.62 -4.22
CA ARG A 63 1.35 -11.82 -3.07
C ARG A 63 1.29 -10.69 -2.03
N ASN A 64 1.09 -9.44 -2.47
CA ASN A 64 0.94 -8.29 -1.59
C ASN A 64 -0.32 -8.39 -0.72
N VAL A 65 -1.45 -8.79 -1.31
CA VAL A 65 -2.71 -9.02 -0.59
C VAL A 65 -2.60 -10.23 0.34
N VAL A 66 -1.98 -11.32 -0.13
CA VAL A 66 -1.71 -12.51 0.71
C VAL A 66 -0.87 -12.14 1.93
N ALA A 67 0.24 -11.44 1.74
CA ALA A 67 1.11 -11.00 2.83
C ALA A 67 0.38 -10.09 3.82
N ALA A 68 -0.44 -9.15 3.31
CA ALA A 68 -1.27 -8.27 4.15
C ALA A 68 -2.26 -9.06 5.00
N ARG A 69 -2.99 -10.02 4.40
CA ARG A 69 -3.97 -10.87 5.10
C ARG A 69 -3.31 -11.77 6.15
N LEU A 70 -2.12 -12.29 5.87
CA LEU A 70 -1.34 -13.10 6.81
C LEU A 70 -0.58 -12.28 7.87
N ARG A 71 -0.56 -10.95 7.76
CA ARG A 71 0.19 -10.02 8.63
C ARG A 71 1.70 -10.26 8.65
N VAL A 72 2.26 -10.58 7.49
CA VAL A 72 3.70 -10.79 7.28
C VAL A 72 4.23 -9.84 6.20
N SER A 73 5.55 -9.74 6.03
CA SER A 73 6.13 -9.07 4.86
C SER A 73 6.06 -9.96 3.62
N ILE A 74 6.13 -9.37 2.42
CA ILE A 74 6.25 -10.12 1.16
C ILE A 74 7.50 -11.01 1.16
N SER A 75 8.60 -10.52 1.74
CA SER A 75 9.84 -11.29 1.90
C SER A 75 9.69 -12.44 2.90
N GLY A 76 8.97 -12.23 4.01
CA GLY A 76 8.63 -13.29 4.97
C GLY A 76 7.74 -14.36 4.36
N LEU A 77 6.76 -13.96 3.54
CA LEU A 77 5.93 -14.88 2.76
C LEU A 77 6.78 -15.75 1.82
N ALA A 78 7.75 -15.14 1.12
CA ALA A 78 8.67 -15.87 0.24
C ALA A 78 9.57 -16.85 1.01
N ARG A 79 10.06 -16.48 2.21
CA ARG A 79 10.83 -17.39 3.09
C ARG A 79 9.99 -18.58 3.58
N GLY A 80 8.68 -18.37 3.74
CA GLY A 80 7.71 -19.44 4.02
C GLY A 80 7.42 -20.37 2.83
N GLY A 81 8.05 -20.15 1.67
CA GLY A 81 7.85 -20.95 0.45
C GLY A 81 6.62 -20.56 -0.37
N VAL A 82 5.90 -19.50 0.02
CA VAL A 82 4.70 -19.04 -0.70
C VAL A 82 5.11 -17.96 -1.70
N THR A 83 5.24 -18.35 -2.96
CA THR A 83 5.58 -17.45 -4.07
C THR A 83 4.42 -17.14 -5.01
N GLU A 84 3.35 -17.95 -4.95
CA GLU A 84 2.21 -17.86 -5.85
C GLU A 84 1.03 -17.10 -5.24
N ALA A 85 0.04 -16.79 -6.07
CA ALA A 85 -1.23 -16.26 -5.62
C ALA A 85 -2.02 -17.32 -4.84
N LEU A 86 -2.69 -16.91 -3.76
CA LEU A 86 -3.49 -17.81 -2.92
C LEU A 86 -4.94 -17.36 -2.87
N THR A 87 -5.88 -18.29 -2.91
CA THR A 87 -7.31 -17.99 -2.72
C THR A 87 -7.63 -17.69 -1.25
N SER A 88 -8.79 -17.11 -0.99
CA SER A 88 -9.25 -16.88 0.38
C SER A 88 -9.30 -18.19 1.19
N ALA A 89 -9.70 -19.31 0.57
CA ALA A 89 -9.74 -20.61 1.23
C ALA A 89 -8.34 -21.10 1.65
N GLN A 90 -7.34 -21.00 0.77
CA GLN A 90 -5.96 -21.38 1.07
C GLN A 90 -5.35 -20.48 2.17
N ILE A 91 -5.69 -19.20 2.18
CA ILE A 91 -5.26 -18.28 3.24
C ILE A 91 -5.89 -18.68 4.57
N THR A 92 -7.18 -19.01 4.60
CA THR A 92 -7.86 -19.49 5.81
C THR A 92 -7.22 -20.78 6.33
N GLU A 93 -6.91 -21.73 5.45
CA GLU A 93 -6.23 -22.97 5.83
C GLU A 93 -4.87 -22.71 6.49
N LEU A 94 -4.07 -21.78 5.95
CA LEU A 94 -2.80 -21.36 6.57
C LEU A 94 -2.99 -20.67 7.93
N ILE A 95 -4.13 -20.03 8.17
CA ILE A 95 -4.43 -19.38 9.45
C ILE A 95 -4.86 -20.43 10.48
N GLU A 96 -5.68 -21.39 10.08
CA GLU A 96 -6.20 -22.46 10.94
C GLU A 96 -5.14 -23.50 11.28
N ASN A 97 -4.27 -23.82 10.30
CA ASN A 97 -3.17 -24.76 10.45
C ASN A 97 -1.84 -24.04 10.22
N PRO A 98 -1.43 -23.15 11.14
CA PRO A 98 -0.28 -22.29 10.94
C PRO A 98 1.02 -23.10 10.83
N PRO A 99 1.73 -23.03 9.70
CA PRO A 99 3.05 -23.64 9.60
C PRO A 99 4.03 -22.93 10.52
N SER A 100 5.12 -23.59 10.89
CA SER A 100 6.09 -23.10 11.89
C SER A 100 6.70 -21.73 11.55
N TRP A 101 6.80 -21.38 10.27
CA TRP A 101 7.31 -20.08 9.83
C TRP A 101 6.32 -18.92 10.07
N LEU A 102 5.00 -19.17 10.03
CA LEU A 102 4.00 -18.10 10.02
C LEU A 102 3.97 -17.29 11.33
N PRO A 103 3.95 -17.91 12.53
CA PRO A 103 4.05 -17.17 13.78
C PRO A 103 5.34 -16.37 13.92
N ARG A 104 6.47 -16.94 13.47
CA ARG A 104 7.78 -16.27 13.50
C ARG A 104 7.76 -15.01 12.63
N GLU A 105 7.29 -15.12 11.39
CA GLU A 105 7.25 -14.00 10.45
C GLU A 105 6.26 -12.90 10.90
N ARG A 106 5.15 -13.27 11.55
CA ARG A 106 4.23 -12.30 12.17
C ARG A 106 4.91 -11.51 13.30
N ALA A 107 5.70 -12.18 14.13
CA ALA A 107 6.44 -11.53 15.21
C ALA A 107 7.47 -10.52 14.66
N VAL A 108 8.24 -10.92 13.64
CA VAL A 108 9.18 -10.03 12.93
C VAL A 108 8.46 -8.83 12.34
N GLN A 109 7.34 -9.04 11.61
CA GLN A 109 6.59 -7.94 11.01
C GLN A 109 6.03 -6.97 12.07
N ALA A 110 5.57 -7.49 13.20
CA ALA A 110 5.07 -6.66 14.30
C ALA A 110 6.18 -5.80 14.92
N GLU A 111 7.39 -6.35 15.07
CA GLU A 111 8.55 -5.61 15.56
C GLU A 111 8.97 -4.49 14.61
N VAL A 112 9.07 -4.79 13.30
CA VAL A 112 9.38 -3.79 12.28
C VAL A 112 8.37 -2.65 12.31
N ARG A 113 7.06 -2.95 12.39
CA ARG A 113 6.03 -1.91 12.47
C ARG A 113 6.15 -1.02 13.72
N ARG A 114 6.50 -1.61 14.88
CA ARG A 114 6.73 -0.84 16.11
C ARG A 114 7.93 0.11 15.96
N GLU A 115 9.01 -0.35 15.34
CA GLU A 115 10.19 0.49 15.13
C GLU A 115 9.93 1.58 14.09
N GLU A 116 9.24 1.27 13.00
CA GLU A 116 8.80 2.27 12.02
C GLU A 116 7.91 3.34 12.66
N GLN A 117 7.01 2.96 13.57
CA GLN A 117 6.18 3.91 14.31
C GLN A 117 7.03 4.83 15.19
N ARG A 118 7.97 4.29 15.98
CA ARG A 118 8.89 5.09 16.81
C ARG A 118 9.72 6.07 15.98
N LEU A 119 10.21 5.63 14.81
CA LEU A 119 10.97 6.49 13.90
C LEU A 119 10.09 7.61 13.33
N ARG A 120 8.84 7.34 12.97
CA ARG A 120 7.88 8.36 12.51
C ARG A 120 7.57 9.37 13.60
N GLU A 121 7.30 8.92 14.82
CA GLU A 121 7.05 9.80 15.98
C GLU A 121 8.26 10.71 16.28
N ARG A 122 9.48 10.15 16.24
CA ARG A 122 10.71 10.95 16.37
C ARG A 122 10.85 11.99 15.24
N GLN A 123 10.57 11.64 13.99
CA GLN A 123 10.65 12.56 12.86
C GLN A 123 9.59 13.67 12.94
N GLN A 124 8.37 13.34 13.37
CA GLN A 124 7.28 14.31 13.54
C GLN A 124 7.54 15.25 14.72
N GLY A 125 8.05 14.75 15.84
CA GLY A 125 8.42 15.57 17.00
C GLY A 125 9.60 16.51 16.74
N ILE A 126 10.46 16.22 15.77
CA ILE A 126 11.56 17.12 15.35
C ILE A 126 11.05 18.21 14.38
N GLY A 127 9.88 18.03 13.76
CA GLY A 127 9.27 18.96 12.81
C GLY A 127 8.52 20.14 13.46
N GLU A 128 8.16 20.03 14.74
CA GLU A 128 7.46 21.07 15.50
C GLU A 128 8.48 22.00 16.18
N ARG A 129 9.12 22.86 15.39
CA ARG A 129 9.88 24.00 15.95
C ARG A 129 8.86 24.98 16.55
N PRO A 130 8.97 25.41 17.82
CA PRO A 130 8.12 26.44 18.38
C PRO A 130 8.42 27.76 17.67
N ASP A 131 7.51 28.20 16.81
CA ASP A 131 7.52 29.53 16.23
C ASP A 131 7.27 30.54 17.35
N GLY A 132 8.24 31.44 17.57
CA GLY A 132 8.02 32.64 18.39
C GLY A 132 8.95 32.86 19.59
N ALA A 133 10.26 32.70 19.44
CA ALA A 133 11.21 33.43 20.28
C ALA A 133 11.75 34.65 19.50
N ARG A 134 10.90 35.66 19.31
CA ARG A 134 11.34 37.03 19.08
C ARG A 134 11.38 37.72 20.43
N THR A 135 12.50 37.62 21.12
CA THR A 135 12.84 38.57 22.19
C THR A 135 13.40 39.82 21.50
N GLU A 136 12.50 40.68 21.02
CA GLU A 136 12.84 42.08 20.75
C GLU A 136 13.07 42.73 22.12
N LEU A 137 14.34 42.96 22.44
CA LEU A 137 14.76 43.74 23.60
C LEU A 137 14.48 45.21 23.31
N ASP A 138 13.36 45.71 23.83
CA ASP A 138 13.23 47.13 24.14
C ASP A 138 14.13 47.44 25.34
N VAL A 139 15.24 48.14 25.09
CA VAL A 139 15.88 49.02 26.08
C VAL A 139 16.25 50.31 25.37
N ASP A 140 15.34 51.27 25.48
CA ASP A 140 15.58 52.69 25.27
C ASP A 140 16.67 53.23 26.22
N ALA A 141 17.33 54.28 25.74
CA ALA A 141 17.87 55.45 26.46
C ALA A 141 19.39 55.59 26.71
N ASP A 142 19.82 56.82 26.36
CA ASP A 142 20.99 57.65 26.75
C ASP A 142 22.35 57.48 26.00
N ASN A 143 22.71 58.32 25.01
CA ASN A 143 23.18 59.75 25.01
C ASN A 143 24.73 59.85 25.20
N PRO A 144 25.53 60.89 24.81
CA PRO A 144 25.24 62.19 24.14
C PRO A 144 26.18 62.64 22.99
N ALA A 145 25.76 63.71 22.31
CA ALA A 145 26.57 64.93 22.11
C ALA A 145 25.68 66.17 22.26
#